data_AF-C5LQD1-F1
#
_entry.id   AF-C5LQD1-F1
#
_cell.length_a   1.000
_cell.length_b   1.000
_cell.length_c   1.000
_cell.angle_alpha   90.00
_cell.angle_beta   90.00
_cell.angle_gamma   90.00
#
_symmetry.space_group_name_H-M   'P 1'
#
loop_
_entity.id
_entity.type
_entity.pdbx_description
1 polymer ?
#
loop_
_entity_poly.entity_id
_entity_poly.type
_entity_poly.pdbx_seq_one_letter_code
_entity_poly.pdbx_strand_id
1 'polypeptide(L)'
;LLTTDAYVLRDKQYLRKFAWEYLIVDEAHRLKNPKSKLVQVLNKYITKRRLALTGTPLQNDIQEVWALLNFLMPSIFDNSDSFHNWFAGRLALGRFGIGL
;
A
#
# COMPACT_ATOMS: atom_id res chain seq x y z
N LEU A 1 -12.05 2.91 16.03
CA LEU A 1 -13.11 3.47 15.17
C LEU A 1 -13.32 2.50 14.02
N LEU A 2 -14.54 1.99 13.83
CA LEU A 2 -14.92 1.21 12.65
C LEU A 2 -15.73 2.13 11.74
N THR A 3 -15.41 2.15 10.44
CA THR A 3 -16.04 3.06 9.46
C THR A 3 -15.86 2.51 8.04
N THR A 4 -16.38 3.21 7.03
CA THR A 4 -16.23 2.86 5.61
C THR A 4 -15.49 3.96 4.85
N ASP A 5 -14.95 3.62 3.67
CA ASP A 5 -14.22 4.55 2.80
C ASP A 5 -14.98 5.86 2.52
N ALA A 6 -16.30 5.79 2.38
CA ALA A 6 -17.14 6.95 2.13
C ALA A 6 -17.10 7.97 3.28
N TYR A 7 -17.20 7.50 4.53
CA TYR A 7 -17.13 8.35 5.71
C TYR A 7 -15.70 8.85 5.97
N VAL A 8 -14.68 8.03 5.69
CA VAL A 8 -13.27 8.47 5.72
C VAL A 8 -13.05 9.65 4.78
N LEU A 9 -13.58 9.59 3.56
CA LEU A 9 -13.46 10.66 2.58
C LEU A 9 -14.27 11.91 2.95
N ARG A 10 -15.47 11.73 3.50
CA ARG A 10 -16.36 12.81 3.96
C ARG A 10 -15.74 13.57 5.13
N ASP A 11 -15.28 12.85 6.15
CA ASP A 11 -14.86 13.42 7.43
C ASP A 11 -13.32 13.54 7.55
N LYS A 12 -12.62 13.50 6.42
CA LYS A 12 -11.15 13.47 6.34
C LYS A 12 -10.42 14.55 7.13
N GLN A 13 -11.00 15.75 7.24
CA GLN A 13 -10.40 16.86 7.99
C GLN A 13 -10.48 16.65 9.50
N TYR A 14 -11.58 16.04 9.98
CA TYR A 14 -11.77 15.71 11.38
C TYR A 14 -10.91 14.51 11.77
N LEU A 15 -10.96 13.43 10.99
CA LEU A 15 -10.25 12.19 11.27
C LEU A 15 -8.72 12.32 11.24
N ARG A 16 -8.17 13.26 10.45
CA ARG A 16 -6.72 13.54 10.41
C ARG A 16 -6.17 14.11 11.72
N LYS A 17 -7.01 14.67 12.60
CA LYS A 17 -6.57 15.29 13.86
C LYS A 17 -6.07 14.26 14.90
N PHE A 18 -6.43 12.99 14.72
CA PHE A 18 -6.08 11.93 15.65
C PHE A 18 -4.76 11.26 15.23
N ALA A 19 -3.94 10.93 16.22
CA ALA A 19 -2.79 10.03 16.06
C ALA A 19 -3.28 8.59 16.25
N TRP A 20 -3.43 7.86 15.15
CA TRP A 20 -3.96 6.50 15.15
C TRP A 20 -2.85 5.50 15.53
N GLU A 21 -3.11 4.65 16.52
CA GLU A 21 -2.19 3.55 16.86
C GLU A 21 -2.16 2.51 15.71
N TYR A 22 -3.34 2.21 15.16
CA TYR A 22 -3.53 1.29 14.05
C TYR A 22 -4.46 1.87 13.00
N LEU A 23 -4.08 1.73 11.72
CA LEU A 23 -4.96 1.87 10.57
C LEU A 23 -5.06 0.51 9.88
N ILE A 24 -6.26 -0.07 9.90
CA ILE A 24 -6.54 -1.37 9.28
C ILE A 24 -7.46 -1.10 8.10
N VAL A 25 -7.06 -1.52 6.91
CA VAL A 25 -7.89 -1.46 5.70
C VAL A 25 -8.26 -2.87 5.31
N ASP A 26 -9.55 -3.17 5.40
CA ASP A 26 -10.13 -4.37 4.82
C ASP A 26 -10.30 -4.19 3.30
N GLU A 27 -10.30 -5.28 2.56
CA GLU A 27 -10.30 -5.29 1.11
C GLU A 27 -9.25 -4.37 0.47
N ALA A 28 -8.01 -4.50 0.93
CA ALA A 28 -6.87 -3.69 0.56
C ALA A 28 -6.56 -3.65 -0.95
N HIS A 29 -7.14 -4.55 -1.75
CA HIS A 29 -7.11 -4.45 -3.21
C HIS A 29 -7.63 -3.08 -3.71
N ARG A 30 -8.47 -2.37 -2.95
CA ARG A 30 -8.92 -0.99 -3.24
C ARG A 30 -7.77 0.03 -3.22
N LEU A 31 -6.64 -0.28 -2.58
CA LEU A 31 -5.49 0.60 -2.41
C LEU A 31 -4.46 0.49 -3.53
N LYS A 32 -4.65 -0.44 -4.49
CA LYS A 32 -3.72 -0.71 -5.60
C LYS A 32 -3.42 0.52 -6.48
N ASN A 33 -4.32 1.50 -6.50
CA ASN A 33 -4.09 2.77 -7.17
C ASN A 33 -3.64 3.84 -6.15
N PRO A 34 -2.34 4.18 -6.10
CA PRO A 34 -1.82 5.18 -5.15
C PRO A 34 -2.31 6.59 -5.45
N LYS A 35 -2.81 6.85 -6.68
CA LYS A 35 -3.43 8.11 -7.06
C LYS A 35 -4.90 8.20 -6.64
N SER A 36 -5.49 7.13 -6.06
CA SER A 36 -6.87 7.17 -5.59
C SER A 36 -7.06 8.17 -4.45
N LYS A 37 -8.26 8.78 -4.38
CA LYS A 37 -8.59 9.76 -3.33
C LYS A 37 -8.46 9.14 -1.93
N LEU A 38 -8.83 7.88 -1.78
CA LEU A 38 -8.74 7.15 -0.50
C LEU A 38 -7.29 7.04 -0.04
N VAL A 39 -6.39 6.52 -0.87
CA VAL A 39 -4.97 6.37 -0.54
C VAL A 39 -4.33 7.71 -0.19
N GLN A 40 -4.59 8.76 -0.99
CA GLN A 40 -4.09 10.10 -0.71
C GLN A 40 -4.58 10.68 0.62
N VAL A 41 -5.81 10.36 1.04
CA VAL A 41 -6.37 10.79 2.33
C VAL A 41 -5.74 10.00 3.47
N LEU A 42 -5.71 8.68 3.37
CA LEU A 42 -5.15 7.80 4.40
C LEU A 42 -3.65 8.06 4.62
N ASN A 43 -2.89 8.35 3.56
CA ASN A 43 -1.48 8.70 3.66
C ASN A 43 -1.22 9.99 4.45
N LYS A 44 -2.21 10.87 4.60
CA LYS A 44 -2.12 12.10 5.40
C LYS A 44 -2.42 11.89 6.88
N TYR A 45 -2.86 10.69 7.28
CA TYR A 45 -3.14 10.39 8.68
C TYR A 45 -1.86 10.02 9.41
N ILE A 46 -1.74 10.49 10.65
CA ILE A 46 -0.67 10.08 11.56
C ILE A 46 -1.03 8.68 12.05
N THR A 47 -0.24 7.69 11.66
CA THR A 47 -0.48 6.27 11.99
C THR A 47 0.82 5.63 12.46
N LYS A 48 0.80 4.92 13.60
CA LYS A 48 1.99 4.16 14.05
C LYS A 48 2.13 2.83 13.33
N ARG A 49 1.02 2.13 13.07
CA ARG A 49 1.00 0.82 12.43
C ARG A 49 -0.08 0.77 11.37
N ARG A 50 0.23 0.18 10.21
CA ARG A 50 -0.73 -0.03 9.11
C ARG A 50 -0.85 -1.53 8.84
N LEU A 51 -2.08 -1.99 8.65
CA LEU A 51 -2.39 -3.36 8.27
C LEU A 51 -3.35 -3.34 7.08
N ALA A 52 -3.01 -4.09 6.05
CA ALA A 52 -3.83 -4.27 4.86
C ALA A 52 -4.30 -5.73 4.83
N LEU A 53 -5.61 -5.95 4.80
CA LEU A 53 -6.23 -7.26 4.71
C LEU A 53 -6.92 -7.39 3.35
N THR A 54 -6.75 -8.52 2.66
CA THR A 54 -7.53 -8.82 1.46
C THR A 54 -7.68 -10.32 1.28
N GLY A 55 -8.87 -10.75 0.86
CA GLY A 55 -9.13 -12.13 0.45
C GLY A 55 -8.78 -12.42 -1.01
N THR A 56 -8.38 -11.39 -1.78
CA THR A 56 -8.08 -11.52 -3.21
C THR A 56 -6.58 -11.66 -3.46
N PRO A 57 -6.14 -12.61 -4.30
CA PRO A 57 -4.74 -12.73 -4.66
C PRO A 57 -4.28 -11.48 -5.43
N LEU A 58 -3.05 -11.05 -5.17
CA LEU A 58 -2.37 -10.01 -5.95
C LEU A 58 -2.23 -10.46 -7.42
N GLN A 59 -2.59 -9.61 -8.38
CA GLN A 59 -2.79 -10.03 -9.77
C GLN A 59 -1.49 -10.12 -10.61
N ASN A 60 -0.36 -10.50 -9.99
CA ASN A 60 0.96 -10.52 -10.65
C ASN A 60 1.35 -9.20 -11.35
N ASP A 61 0.82 -8.07 -10.89
CA ASP A 61 1.25 -6.75 -11.32
C ASP A 61 2.21 -6.16 -10.25
N ILE A 62 3.46 -5.97 -10.65
CA ILE A 62 4.53 -5.41 -9.80
C ILE A 62 4.14 -4.03 -9.28
N GLN A 63 3.41 -3.24 -10.07
CA GLN A 63 2.97 -1.90 -9.69
C GLN A 63 1.91 -1.96 -8.58
N GLU A 64 1.01 -2.95 -8.61
CA GLU A 64 0.04 -3.17 -7.54
C GLU A 64 0.73 -3.58 -6.23
N VAL A 65 1.73 -4.48 -6.32
CA VAL A 65 2.54 -4.89 -5.17
C VAL A 65 3.25 -3.69 -4.57
N TRP A 66 3.91 -2.89 -5.42
CA TRP A 66 4.57 -1.67 -4.98
C TRP A 66 3.59 -0.70 -4.30
N ALA A 67 2.40 -0.48 -4.87
CA ALA A 67 1.41 0.44 -4.31
C ALA A 67 0.96 0.01 -2.90
N LEU A 68 0.74 -1.28 -2.67
CA LEU A 68 0.39 -1.79 -1.34
C LEU A 68 1.56 -1.65 -0.36
N LEU A 69 2.78 -1.97 -0.78
CA LEU A 69 3.98 -1.82 0.05
C LEU A 69 4.29 -0.37 0.39
N ASN A 70 4.15 0.55 -0.58
CA ASN A 70 4.24 1.99 -0.37
C ASN A 70 3.18 2.48 0.62
N PHE A 71 1.96 1.97 0.53
CA PHE A 71 0.92 2.32 1.49
C PHE A 71 1.28 1.86 2.92
N LEU A 72 1.82 0.66 3.09
CA LEU A 72 2.18 0.12 4.40
C LEU A 72 3.44 0.76 4.98
N MET A 73 4.46 0.98 4.15
CA MET A 73 5.81 1.42 4.54
C MET A 73 6.35 2.47 3.56
N PRO A 74 5.78 3.68 3.53
CA PRO A 74 6.10 4.69 2.51
C PRO A 74 7.56 5.16 2.56
N SER A 75 8.23 5.06 3.70
CA SER A 75 9.65 5.44 3.86
C SER A 75 10.62 4.44 3.26
N ILE A 76 10.20 3.19 3.03
CA ILE A 76 11.04 2.15 2.41
C ILE A 76 10.74 2.05 0.90
N PHE A 77 9.48 2.23 0.52
CA PHE A 77 9.00 2.04 -0.86
C PHE A 77 8.57 3.36 -1.50
N ASP A 78 9.38 4.41 -1.38
CA ASP A 78 9.05 5.78 -1.83
C ASP A 78 9.14 5.98 -3.36
N ASN A 79 9.94 5.17 -4.06
CA ASN A 79 10.20 5.30 -5.49
C ASN A 79 9.82 4.00 -6.26
N SER A 80 8.86 4.12 -7.18
CA SER A 80 8.38 2.98 -7.98
C SER A 80 9.43 2.43 -8.94
N ASP A 81 10.23 3.29 -9.56
CA ASP A 81 11.22 2.88 -10.55
C ASP A 81 12.36 2.09 -9.90
N SER A 82 12.78 2.52 -8.72
CA SER A 82 13.78 1.84 -7.90
C SER A 82 13.29 0.46 -7.47
N PHE A 83 12.02 0.37 -7.05
CA PHE A 83 11.40 -0.92 -6.74
C PHE A 83 11.33 -1.83 -7.96
N HIS A 84 10.94 -1.29 -9.12
CA HIS A 84 10.84 -2.04 -10.37
C HIS A 84 12.21 -2.59 -10.79
N ASN A 85 13.26 -1.77 -10.77
CA ASN A 85 14.63 -2.18 -11.09
C ASN A 85 15.15 -3.25 -10.12
N TRP A 86 14.89 -3.08 -8.82
CA TRP A 86 15.26 -4.07 -7.80
C TRP A 86 14.55 -5.42 -8.02
N PHE A 87 13.26 -5.40 -8.33
CA PHE A 87 12.47 -6.61 -8.56
C PHE A 87 12.90 -7.31 -9.85
N ALA A 88 13.08 -6.55 -10.94
CA ALA A 88 13.57 -7.06 -12.21
C ALA A 88 14.98 -7.67 -12.09
N GLY A 89 15.88 -7.03 -11.35
CA GLY A 89 17.22 -7.56 -11.09
C GLY A 89 17.19 -8.89 -10.34
N ARG A 90 16.31 -9.05 -9.33
CA ARG A 90 16.13 -10.34 -8.64
C ARG A 90 15.51 -11.41 -9.52
N LEU A 91 14.54 -11.06 -10.38
CA LEU A 91 13.97 -12.01 -11.34
C LEU A 91 15.01 -12.48 -12.35
N ALA A 92 15.86 -11.57 -12.84
CA ALA A 92 16.96 -11.92 -13.72
C ALA A 92 17.92 -12.90 -13.02
N LEU A 93 18.36 -12.61 -11.80
CA LEU A 93 19.23 -13.49 -11.00
C LEU A 93 18.58 -14.85 -10.69
N GLY A 94 17.26 -14.88 -10.42
CA GLY A 94 16.52 -16.12 -10.20
C GLY A 94 16.41 -17.01 -11.45
N ARG A 95 16.41 -16.42 -12.66
CA ARG A 95 16.41 -17.17 -13.93
C ARG A 95 17.78 -17.75 -14.29
N PHE A 96 18.86 -17.20 -13.74
CA PHE A 96 20.22 -17.75 -13.89
C PHE A 96 20.60 -18.75 -12.78
N GLY A 97 19.70 -18.99 -11.81
CA GLY A 97 19.95 -19.79 -10.59
C GLY A 97 19.39 -21.22 -10.59
N ILE A 98 19.06 -21.80 -11.74
CA ILE A 98 18.78 -23.23 -11.91
C ILE A 98 19.53 -23.74 -13.15
N GLY A 99 20.82 -23.91 -12.96
CA GLY A 99 21.65 -24.84 -13.71
C GLY A 99 22.10 -25.96 -12.77
N LEU A 100 21.19 -26.87 -12.45
CA LEU A 100 21.47 -28.28 -12.23
C LEU A 100 20.86 -29.03 -13.40
#